data_AF-A0A419FCP5-F1
#
_entry.id   AF-A0A419FCP5-F1
#
_cell.length_a   1.000
_cell.length_b   1.000
_cell.length_c   1.000
_cell.angle_alpha   90.00
_cell.angle_beta   90.00
_cell.angle_gamma   90.00
#
_symmetry.space_group_name_H-M   'P 1'
#
loop_
_entity.id
_entity.type
_entity.pdbx_description
1 polymer ?
#
loop_
_entity_poly.entity_id
_entity_poly.type
_entity_poly.pdbx_seq_one_letter_code
_entity_poly.pdbx_strand_id
1 'polypeptide(L)'
;MSMKRLTRWTLVLGWLVSAAAAGAVTGDVVRGFPAPGTCSTGMAWDGKHLWVADLKTDTIYAVDPASGTVARRIPSPTYRAVGLAWDGSHLWVVCGEEEKILRLDPEDGTVTATLESPAGKPTGLAWDGQYLWLACKAGNQLHQVSPLDGTTIRSFRAPAKSSQGLAWDGRYLWVADRVSDRIYMVSPKTGDVILIFDAPAPYADGLAWDGKHLWNVDFQSDSLYCLAVNDGAPYARKSPRTQAVEFTSELRNYGPGTVKSADFYLAIPTDLPNQELLGEPQFYPAPTAILTDQWGQKVAHFRLENQPAGSILKVAMTAEARLWDTRWFIFPEKVGKLEEIPGEIREKYLVDDEKFDLNHPAIQKAVKEAVGEEKNPYWMMRKIFRHINDRMEYELSGGWNTAPTVLQRGTGSCSEYTFVFLAVCRAAGLPARYAGSITVRGDDASLDDVFHRWAEVYLPGYGWVPVDPSGGDSPSPEDQAQFVGHLANRYLITTVGGGNSQYLSWNYNGETRWTTRGECKLYTEHMGEWRPLVLAPETEHAQVDPPEGQGNGAVFEP
;
A
#
# COMPACT_ATOMS: atom_id res chain seq x y z
N MET A 1 -65.39 4.18 8.50
CA MET A 1 -64.23 4.77 7.79
C MET A 1 -63.10 3.77 7.81
N SER A 2 -62.84 3.16 6.66
CA SER A 2 -61.80 2.17 6.41
C SER A 2 -60.56 2.89 5.89
N MET A 3 -59.40 2.68 6.49
CA MET A 3 -58.11 3.04 5.89
C MET A 3 -57.25 1.77 5.81
N LYS A 4 -57.19 1.23 4.59
CA LYS A 4 -56.24 0.18 4.18
C LYS A 4 -54.83 0.77 4.21
N ARG A 5 -53.90 0.15 4.95
CA ARG A 5 -52.46 0.38 4.78
C ARG A 5 -51.98 -0.47 3.59
N LEU A 6 -51.49 0.18 2.54
CA LEU A 6 -50.79 -0.47 1.44
C LEU A 6 -49.42 -0.94 1.93
N THR A 7 -49.16 -2.24 1.82
CA THR A 7 -47.82 -2.83 1.94
C THR A 7 -47.11 -2.65 0.59
N ARG A 8 -46.08 -1.80 0.54
CA ARG A 8 -45.18 -1.70 -0.62
C ARG A 8 -44.19 -2.86 -0.53
N TRP A 9 -44.30 -3.81 -1.45
CA TRP A 9 -43.25 -4.77 -1.75
C TRP A 9 -42.21 -4.07 -2.63
N THR A 10 -41.02 -3.81 -2.10
CA THR A 10 -39.89 -3.35 -2.91
C THR A 10 -39.10 -4.60 -3.32
N LEU A 11 -39.17 -4.97 -4.59
CA LEU A 11 -38.23 -5.94 -5.16
C LEU A 11 -36.83 -5.32 -5.11
N VAL A 12 -35.92 -5.92 -4.33
CA VAL A 12 -34.49 -5.62 -4.41
C VAL A 12 -33.92 -6.47 -5.53
N LEU A 13 -33.59 -5.82 -6.64
CA LEU A 13 -32.91 -6.42 -7.78
C LEU A 13 -31.45 -6.66 -7.37
N GLY A 14 -31.02 -7.93 -7.32
CA GLY A 14 -29.61 -8.27 -7.11
C GLY A 14 -28.77 -7.78 -8.29
N TRP A 15 -27.79 -6.94 -8.02
CA TRP A 15 -26.83 -6.48 -9.02
C TRP A 15 -25.79 -7.58 -9.25
N LEU A 16 -25.88 -8.29 -10.37
CA LEU A 16 -24.75 -9.01 -10.95
C LEU A 16 -23.88 -7.99 -11.68
N VAL A 17 -22.84 -7.48 -11.01
CA VAL A 17 -21.79 -6.72 -11.69
C VAL A 17 -20.90 -7.73 -12.42
N SER A 18 -21.19 -7.94 -13.71
CA SER A 18 -20.30 -8.63 -14.63
C SER A 18 -19.44 -7.59 -15.34
N ALA A 19 -18.30 -7.22 -14.74
CA ALA A 19 -17.26 -6.49 -15.44
C ALA A 19 -16.38 -7.47 -16.23
N ALA A 20 -16.18 -7.19 -17.52
CA ALA A 20 -15.31 -7.95 -18.40
C ALA A 20 -13.86 -7.96 -17.87
N ALA A 21 -13.21 -9.12 -18.00
CA ALA A 21 -11.94 -9.46 -17.35
C ALA A 21 -10.75 -8.54 -17.73
N ALA A 22 -10.50 -7.53 -16.89
CA ALA A 22 -9.21 -7.46 -16.21
C ALA A 22 -9.29 -8.39 -14.99
N GLY A 23 -8.26 -9.19 -14.70
CA GLY A 23 -8.29 -10.09 -13.54
C GLY A 23 -8.63 -9.32 -12.26
N ALA A 24 -9.49 -9.89 -11.41
CA ALA A 24 -9.84 -9.27 -10.13
C ALA A 24 -8.56 -8.99 -9.32
N VAL A 25 -8.55 -7.88 -8.59
CA VAL A 25 -7.45 -7.53 -7.70
C VAL A 25 -7.83 -7.91 -6.27
N THR A 26 -6.83 -8.19 -5.43
CA THR A 26 -7.05 -8.48 -4.02
C THR A 26 -7.87 -7.36 -3.37
N GLY A 27 -8.99 -7.73 -2.73
CA GLY A 27 -9.94 -6.81 -2.12
C GLY A 27 -11.18 -6.50 -2.98
N ASP A 28 -11.19 -6.86 -4.26
CA ASP A 28 -12.36 -6.67 -5.12
C ASP A 28 -13.53 -7.57 -4.68
N VAL A 29 -14.75 -7.03 -4.75
CA VAL A 29 -15.97 -7.78 -4.45
C VAL A 29 -16.27 -8.75 -5.59
N VAL A 30 -16.20 -10.05 -5.32
CA VAL A 30 -16.60 -11.13 -6.23
C VAL A 30 -18.11 -11.31 -6.18
N ARG A 31 -18.70 -11.31 -4.97
CA ARG A 31 -20.14 -11.47 -4.73
C ARG A 31 -20.56 -10.67 -3.50
N GLY A 32 -21.80 -10.19 -3.49
CA GLY A 32 -22.41 -9.52 -2.35
C GLY A 32 -23.82 -10.04 -2.08
N PHE A 33 -24.18 -10.14 -0.80
CA PHE A 33 -25.51 -10.54 -0.35
C PHE A 33 -25.98 -9.64 0.79
N PRO A 34 -27.29 -9.39 0.96
CA PRO A 34 -27.80 -8.79 2.18
C PRO A 34 -27.40 -9.65 3.40
N ALA A 35 -26.97 -8.99 4.47
CA ALA A 35 -26.75 -9.65 5.75
C ALA A 35 -28.09 -10.14 6.32
N PRO A 36 -28.09 -11.21 7.15
CA PRO A 36 -29.32 -11.77 7.70
C PRO A 36 -30.05 -10.83 8.67
N GLY A 37 -29.36 -9.82 9.20
CA GLY A 37 -29.91 -8.78 10.06
C GLY A 37 -29.14 -7.46 9.92
N THR A 38 -29.66 -6.40 10.54
CA THR A 38 -29.17 -5.02 10.36
C THR A 38 -28.10 -4.59 11.38
N CYS A 39 -27.60 -5.51 12.19
CA CYS A 39 -26.51 -5.27 13.14
C CYS A 39 -25.59 -6.49 13.17
N SER A 40 -25.23 -6.98 11.98
CA SER A 40 -24.39 -8.17 11.84
C SER A 40 -22.94 -7.86 12.21
N THR A 41 -22.28 -8.78 12.93
CA THR A 41 -20.95 -8.60 13.52
C THR A 41 -20.00 -9.72 13.19
N GLY A 42 -19.89 -10.76 14.03
CA GLY A 42 -18.88 -11.80 13.88
C GLY A 42 -19.20 -12.74 12.73
N MET A 43 -18.16 -13.27 12.08
CA MET A 43 -18.28 -14.28 11.04
C MET A 43 -17.37 -15.48 11.27
N ALA A 44 -17.80 -16.66 10.86
CA ALA A 44 -16.97 -17.87 10.82
C ALA A 44 -17.39 -18.78 9.65
N TRP A 45 -16.47 -19.61 9.19
CA TRP A 45 -16.73 -20.60 8.13
C TRP A 45 -16.62 -22.02 8.69
N ASP A 46 -17.66 -22.83 8.53
CA ASP A 46 -17.69 -24.21 9.04
C ASP A 46 -17.25 -25.29 8.03
N GLY A 47 -16.88 -24.88 6.81
CA GLY A 47 -16.65 -25.78 5.67
C GLY A 47 -17.84 -25.89 4.71
N LYS A 48 -19.01 -25.34 5.08
CA LYS A 48 -20.26 -25.38 4.30
C LYS A 48 -21.09 -24.09 4.36
N HIS A 49 -21.21 -23.47 5.52
CA HIS A 49 -21.99 -22.26 5.76
C HIS A 49 -21.13 -21.16 6.40
N LEU A 50 -21.53 -19.92 6.13
CA LEU A 50 -21.04 -18.75 6.83
C LEU A 50 -21.90 -18.52 8.07
N TRP A 51 -21.32 -18.67 9.25
CA TRP A 51 -21.95 -18.28 10.50
C TRP A 51 -21.82 -16.78 10.69
N VAL A 52 -22.93 -16.10 11.01
CA VAL A 52 -23.00 -14.63 11.18
C VAL A 52 -23.78 -14.32 12.45
N ALA A 53 -23.18 -13.59 13.39
CA ALA A 53 -23.88 -13.09 14.57
C ALA A 53 -24.60 -11.77 14.24
N ASP A 54 -25.79 -11.56 14.79
CA ASP A 54 -26.50 -10.29 14.70
C ASP A 54 -26.95 -9.81 16.08
N LEU A 55 -26.55 -8.58 16.42
CA LEU A 55 -26.77 -7.98 17.74
C LEU A 55 -28.20 -7.53 17.99
N LYS A 56 -29.00 -7.34 16.95
CA LYS A 56 -30.35 -6.75 17.06
C LYS A 56 -31.41 -7.83 17.25
N THR A 57 -31.19 -8.97 16.63
CA THR A 57 -32.05 -10.14 16.68
C THR A 57 -31.62 -11.16 17.73
N ASP A 58 -30.49 -10.92 18.41
CA ASP A 58 -29.87 -11.84 19.37
C ASP A 58 -29.77 -13.27 18.82
N THR A 59 -29.33 -13.38 17.57
CA THR A 59 -29.33 -14.63 16.81
C THR A 59 -28.00 -14.82 16.08
N ILE A 60 -27.55 -16.07 15.99
CA ILE A 60 -26.46 -16.49 15.12
C ILE A 60 -27.06 -17.28 13.95
N TYR A 61 -26.80 -16.83 12.73
CA TYR A 61 -27.33 -17.39 11.49
C TYR A 61 -26.27 -18.22 10.78
N ALA A 62 -26.63 -19.37 10.24
CA ALA A 62 -25.83 -20.07 9.24
C ALA A 62 -26.38 -19.71 7.85
N VAL A 63 -25.56 -19.07 7.03
CA VAL A 63 -25.89 -18.54 5.71
C VAL A 63 -25.23 -19.39 4.63
N ASP A 64 -25.98 -19.73 3.60
CA ASP A 64 -25.46 -20.38 2.40
C ASP A 64 -24.59 -19.38 1.60
N PRO A 65 -23.30 -19.65 1.38
CA PRO A 65 -22.40 -18.71 0.70
C PRO A 65 -22.65 -18.59 -0.81
N ALA A 66 -23.43 -19.49 -1.42
CA ALA A 66 -23.78 -19.44 -2.84
C ALA A 66 -24.99 -18.54 -3.09
N SER A 67 -25.99 -18.58 -2.21
CA SER A 67 -27.26 -17.86 -2.38
C SER A 67 -27.48 -16.68 -1.42
N GLY A 68 -26.74 -16.60 -0.31
CA GLY A 68 -26.97 -15.64 0.77
C GLY A 68 -28.20 -15.97 1.64
N THR A 69 -28.82 -17.13 1.44
CA THR A 69 -30.03 -17.51 2.20
C THR A 69 -29.68 -18.12 3.56
N VAL A 70 -30.47 -17.82 4.59
CA VAL A 70 -30.34 -18.42 5.91
C VAL A 70 -30.76 -19.89 5.87
N ALA A 71 -29.81 -20.79 6.12
CA ALA A 71 -30.04 -22.23 6.23
C ALA A 71 -30.47 -22.63 7.65
N ARG A 72 -29.91 -21.98 8.68
CA ARG A 72 -30.15 -22.28 10.10
C ARG A 72 -30.04 -21.03 10.95
N ARG A 73 -30.65 -21.05 12.13
CA ARG A 73 -30.43 -20.06 13.19
C ARG A 73 -30.33 -20.75 14.55
N ILE A 74 -29.51 -20.20 15.44
CA ILE A 74 -29.42 -20.56 16.86
C ILE A 74 -29.49 -19.26 17.70
N PRO A 75 -30.02 -19.30 18.94
CA PRO A 75 -30.04 -18.13 19.79
C PRO A 75 -28.61 -17.68 20.15
N SER A 76 -28.40 -16.36 20.28
CA SER A 76 -27.17 -15.84 20.88
C SER A 76 -27.13 -16.24 22.36
N PRO A 77 -26.02 -16.81 22.86
CA PRO A 77 -25.90 -17.20 24.27
C PRO A 77 -25.68 -16.01 25.22
N THR A 78 -25.52 -14.80 24.68
CA THR A 78 -25.05 -13.63 25.43
C THR A 78 -25.57 -12.31 24.86
N TYR A 79 -25.52 -11.26 25.69
CA TYR A 79 -25.74 -9.88 25.29
C TYR A 79 -24.51 -9.37 24.52
N ARG A 80 -24.70 -9.15 23.21
CA ARG A 80 -23.70 -8.72 22.23
C ARG A 80 -22.61 -9.75 21.85
N ALA A 81 -23.00 -10.76 21.09
CA ALA A 81 -22.08 -11.59 20.33
C ALA A 81 -21.36 -10.79 19.23
N VAL A 82 -20.03 -10.70 19.27
CA VAL A 82 -19.26 -9.82 18.36
C VAL A 82 -18.27 -10.55 17.45
N GLY A 83 -17.58 -11.57 17.95
CA GLY A 83 -16.59 -12.34 17.18
C GLY A 83 -16.99 -13.80 17.14
N LEU A 84 -16.77 -14.48 16.01
CA LEU A 84 -17.06 -15.90 15.83
C LEU A 84 -15.82 -16.64 15.32
N ALA A 85 -15.64 -17.89 15.72
CA ALA A 85 -14.66 -18.79 15.12
C ALA A 85 -15.20 -20.23 15.09
N TRP A 86 -14.75 -21.02 14.11
CA TRP A 86 -15.11 -22.43 13.99
C TRP A 86 -13.88 -23.30 14.22
N ASP A 87 -13.95 -24.22 15.18
CA ASP A 87 -12.80 -25.08 15.53
C ASP A 87 -12.70 -26.38 14.72
N GLY A 88 -13.65 -26.61 13.81
CA GLY A 88 -13.84 -27.87 13.09
C GLY A 88 -15.04 -28.68 13.60
N SER A 89 -15.55 -28.36 14.78
CA SER A 89 -16.66 -29.10 15.43
C SER A 89 -17.63 -28.23 16.22
N HIS A 90 -17.16 -27.15 16.83
CA HIS A 90 -17.92 -26.23 17.66
C HIS A 90 -17.76 -24.80 17.18
N LEU A 91 -18.77 -23.99 17.47
CA LEU A 91 -18.72 -22.55 17.26
C LEU A 91 -18.22 -21.87 18.53
N TRP A 92 -17.25 -20.98 18.39
CA TRP A 92 -16.79 -20.12 19.47
C TRP A 92 -17.31 -18.71 19.27
N VAL A 93 -17.73 -18.05 20.34
CA VAL A 93 -18.26 -16.69 20.32
C VAL A 93 -17.59 -15.82 21.37
N VAL A 94 -17.31 -14.59 21.01
CA VAL A 94 -16.88 -13.55 21.96
C VAL A 94 -18.11 -12.81 22.47
N CYS A 95 -18.25 -12.79 23.80
CA CYS A 95 -19.11 -11.83 24.49
C CYS A 95 -18.29 -10.58 24.81
N GLY A 96 -18.56 -9.48 24.10
CA GLY A 96 -17.80 -8.25 24.26
C GLY A 96 -18.00 -7.55 25.61
N GLU A 97 -19.22 -7.58 26.16
CA GLU A 97 -19.56 -6.86 27.41
C GLU A 97 -19.21 -7.67 28.67
N GLU A 98 -19.30 -9.00 28.61
CA GLU A 98 -18.94 -9.88 29.74
C GLU A 98 -17.45 -10.26 29.72
N GLU A 99 -16.69 -9.84 28.70
CA GLU A 99 -15.27 -10.15 28.51
C GLU A 99 -14.96 -11.66 28.53
N LYS A 100 -15.84 -12.45 27.89
CA LYS A 100 -15.76 -13.91 27.85
C LYS A 100 -15.71 -14.47 26.43
N ILE A 101 -15.17 -15.67 26.33
CA ILE A 101 -15.17 -16.48 25.12
C ILE A 101 -15.95 -17.76 25.44
N LEU A 102 -17.02 -18.02 24.69
CA LEU A 102 -17.91 -19.16 24.92
C LEU A 102 -17.77 -20.16 23.78
N ARG A 103 -17.73 -21.46 24.09
CA ARG A 103 -17.86 -22.53 23.11
C ARG A 103 -19.30 -23.01 23.07
N LEU A 104 -19.87 -23.13 21.89
CA LEU A 104 -21.26 -23.48 21.65
C LEU A 104 -21.38 -24.79 20.89
N ASP A 105 -22.39 -25.58 21.24
CA ASP A 105 -22.89 -26.62 20.36
C ASP A 105 -23.58 -25.94 19.15
N PRO A 106 -23.13 -26.20 17.91
CA PRO A 106 -23.72 -25.59 16.72
C PRO A 106 -25.15 -26.08 16.45
N GLU A 107 -25.62 -27.13 17.11
CA GLU A 107 -26.95 -27.67 16.91
C GLU A 107 -28.03 -26.80 17.57
N ASP A 108 -27.81 -26.36 18.81
CA ASP A 108 -28.82 -25.64 19.58
C ASP A 108 -28.32 -24.37 20.26
N GLY A 109 -27.02 -24.08 20.18
CA GLY A 109 -26.39 -22.93 20.83
C GLY A 109 -26.05 -23.13 22.30
N THR A 110 -26.14 -24.36 22.83
CA THR A 110 -25.80 -24.66 24.22
C THR A 110 -24.34 -24.35 24.51
N VAL A 111 -24.07 -23.61 25.59
CA VAL A 111 -22.70 -23.30 26.02
C VAL A 111 -22.05 -24.55 26.64
N THR A 112 -20.95 -25.01 26.04
CA THR A 112 -20.20 -26.20 26.46
C THR A 112 -18.86 -25.89 27.12
N ALA A 113 -18.38 -24.63 27.02
CA ALA A 113 -17.22 -24.13 27.75
C ALA A 113 -17.25 -22.60 27.83
N THR A 114 -16.60 -22.05 28.84
CA THR A 114 -16.43 -20.61 29.06
C THR A 114 -14.98 -20.33 29.41
N LEU A 115 -14.36 -19.38 28.71
CA LEU A 115 -13.03 -18.87 28.97
C LEU A 115 -13.11 -17.38 29.29
N GLU A 116 -12.21 -16.90 30.14
CA GLU A 116 -12.03 -15.48 30.40
C GLU A 116 -11.19 -14.85 29.29
N SER A 117 -11.53 -13.64 28.85
CA SER A 117 -10.71 -12.88 27.92
C SER A 117 -9.42 -12.43 28.62
N PRO A 118 -8.23 -12.59 28.02
CA PRO A 118 -6.98 -12.16 28.61
C PRO A 118 -6.84 -10.63 28.70
N ALA A 119 -7.64 -9.89 27.94
CA ALA A 119 -7.65 -8.42 27.92
C ALA A 119 -9.07 -7.89 27.70
N GLY A 120 -9.26 -6.61 28.03
CA GLY A 120 -10.59 -6.00 27.99
C GLY A 120 -11.11 -5.72 26.58
N LYS A 121 -12.44 -5.62 26.46
CA LYS A 121 -13.15 -5.35 25.19
C LYS A 121 -12.71 -6.28 24.03
N PRO A 122 -12.89 -7.60 24.17
CA PRO A 122 -12.66 -8.53 23.07
C PRO A 122 -13.68 -8.31 21.95
N THR A 123 -13.27 -8.50 20.70
CA THR A 123 -14.07 -8.11 19.52
C THR A 123 -14.08 -9.14 18.39
N GLY A 124 -12.92 -9.53 17.89
CA GLY A 124 -12.78 -10.57 16.86
C GLY A 124 -12.25 -11.87 17.40
N LEU A 125 -12.59 -12.96 16.71
CA LEU A 125 -12.12 -14.30 17.03
C LEU A 125 -11.74 -15.03 15.74
N ALA A 126 -10.69 -15.83 15.76
CA ALA A 126 -10.34 -16.76 14.69
C ALA A 126 -9.74 -18.04 15.27
N TRP A 127 -9.79 -19.15 14.53
CA TRP A 127 -9.21 -20.43 14.91
C TRP A 127 -8.08 -20.79 13.96
N ASP A 128 -6.88 -21.06 14.48
CA ASP A 128 -5.71 -21.37 13.64
C ASP A 128 -5.47 -22.87 13.38
N GLY A 129 -6.36 -23.73 13.89
CA GLY A 129 -6.20 -25.18 13.90
C GLY A 129 -5.74 -25.74 15.24
N GLN A 130 -5.23 -24.90 16.15
CA GLN A 130 -4.73 -25.31 17.46
C GLN A 130 -5.08 -24.34 18.58
N TYR A 131 -5.06 -23.04 18.30
CA TYR A 131 -5.29 -21.96 19.23
C TYR A 131 -6.35 -20.99 18.68
N LEU A 132 -6.96 -20.24 19.60
CA LEU A 132 -7.84 -19.13 19.26
C LEU A 132 -7.00 -17.86 19.13
N TRP A 133 -7.33 -17.03 18.15
CA TRP A 133 -6.83 -15.67 18.03
C TRP A 133 -7.93 -14.70 18.41
N LEU A 134 -7.58 -13.69 19.20
CA LEU A 134 -8.50 -12.73 19.78
C LEU A 134 -8.02 -11.31 19.52
N ALA A 135 -8.91 -10.45 19.02
CA ALA A 135 -8.66 -9.02 18.91
C ALA A 135 -9.24 -8.29 20.12
N CYS A 136 -8.40 -7.54 20.82
CA CYS A 136 -8.79 -6.76 21.99
C CYS A 136 -8.58 -5.27 21.73
N LYS A 137 -9.67 -4.50 21.80
CA LYS A 137 -9.62 -3.04 21.63
C LYS A 137 -8.92 -2.37 22.81
N ALA A 138 -9.09 -2.89 24.02
CA ALA A 138 -8.29 -2.42 25.15
C ALA A 138 -6.84 -2.85 24.96
N GLY A 139 -5.92 -1.88 24.92
CA GLY A 139 -4.50 -2.14 24.70
C GLY A 139 -4.08 -2.30 23.23
N ASN A 140 -5.02 -2.33 22.28
CA ASN A 140 -4.76 -2.47 20.85
C ASN A 140 -3.90 -3.70 20.54
N GLN A 141 -4.37 -4.89 20.94
CA GLN A 141 -3.60 -6.12 20.86
C GLN A 141 -4.34 -7.27 20.17
N LEU A 142 -3.54 -8.14 19.56
CA LEU A 142 -3.96 -9.46 19.08
C LEU A 142 -3.34 -10.50 20.01
N HIS A 143 -4.16 -11.40 20.56
CA HIS A 143 -3.73 -12.45 21.47
C HIS A 143 -3.97 -13.82 20.83
N GLN A 144 -2.97 -14.70 20.91
CA GLN A 144 -3.19 -16.13 20.70
C GLN A 144 -3.47 -16.76 22.07
N VAL A 145 -4.58 -17.47 22.21
CA VAL A 145 -5.05 -18.02 23.48
C VAL A 145 -5.31 -19.52 23.38
N SER A 146 -5.02 -20.21 24.47
CA SER A 146 -5.31 -21.63 24.67
C SER A 146 -6.84 -21.84 24.72
N PRO A 147 -7.40 -22.75 23.90
CA PRO A 147 -8.82 -23.07 23.96
C PRO A 147 -9.19 -23.92 25.18
N LEU A 148 -8.19 -24.40 25.96
CA LEU A 148 -8.43 -25.24 27.14
C LEU A 148 -8.79 -24.41 28.37
N ASP A 149 -8.13 -23.27 28.55
CA ASP A 149 -8.14 -22.48 29.79
C ASP A 149 -8.05 -20.96 29.58
N GLY A 150 -7.96 -20.48 28.33
CA GLY A 150 -7.83 -19.05 28.03
C GLY A 150 -6.42 -18.47 28.21
N THR A 151 -5.43 -19.30 28.56
CA THR A 151 -4.05 -18.84 28.77
C THR A 151 -3.49 -18.19 27.49
N THR A 152 -2.91 -16.99 27.62
CA THR A 152 -2.27 -16.29 26.50
C THR A 152 -0.94 -16.94 26.14
N ILE A 153 -0.82 -17.40 24.89
CA ILE A 153 0.39 -18.01 24.33
C ILE A 153 1.35 -16.93 23.82
N ARG A 154 0.82 -15.90 23.15
CA ARG A 154 1.56 -14.73 22.66
C ARG A 154 0.62 -13.56 22.42
N SER A 155 1.20 -12.36 22.37
CA SER A 155 0.49 -11.13 22.07
C SER A 155 1.29 -10.26 21.10
N PHE A 156 0.60 -9.57 20.20
CA PHE A 156 1.16 -8.55 19.32
C PHE A 156 0.35 -7.27 19.40
N ARG A 157 0.94 -6.17 18.96
CA ARG A 157 0.18 -4.95 18.69
C ARG A 157 -0.73 -5.20 17.47
N ALA A 158 -1.99 -4.80 17.58
CA ALA A 158 -2.92 -4.89 16.46
C ALA A 158 -2.58 -3.85 15.38
N PRO A 159 -2.90 -4.12 14.09
CA PRO A 159 -2.59 -3.23 12.97
C PRO A 159 -3.08 -1.80 13.22
N ALA A 160 -4.35 -1.68 13.63
CA ALA A 160 -5.06 -0.43 13.80
C ALA A 160 -5.94 -0.44 15.05
N LYS A 161 -6.32 0.77 15.51
CA LYS A 161 -6.91 1.04 16.84
C LYS A 161 -8.28 0.41 17.10
N SER A 162 -9.01 0.00 16.06
CA SER A 162 -10.35 -0.56 16.15
C SER A 162 -10.46 -1.87 15.36
N SER A 163 -9.49 -2.76 15.56
CA SER A 163 -9.53 -4.13 15.07
C SER A 163 -10.82 -4.81 15.54
N GLN A 164 -11.56 -5.40 14.61
CA GLN A 164 -12.82 -6.12 14.81
C GLN A 164 -12.65 -7.57 14.38
N GLY A 165 -13.20 -7.98 13.24
CA GLY A 165 -13.20 -9.37 12.78
C GLY A 165 -11.82 -9.91 12.51
N LEU A 166 -11.66 -11.20 12.80
CA LEU A 166 -10.48 -11.97 12.51
C LEU A 166 -10.83 -13.16 11.61
N ALA A 167 -9.93 -13.54 10.72
CA ALA A 167 -10.02 -14.81 10.01
C ALA A 167 -8.63 -15.44 9.85
N TRP A 168 -8.57 -16.77 9.87
CA TRP A 168 -7.33 -17.51 9.64
C TRP A 168 -7.39 -18.18 8.27
N ASP A 169 -6.40 -17.93 7.41
CA ASP A 169 -6.38 -18.51 6.05
C ASP A 169 -5.62 -19.83 5.93
N GLY A 170 -5.10 -20.36 7.04
CA GLY A 170 -4.18 -21.49 7.07
C GLY A 170 -2.71 -21.09 7.25
N ARG A 171 -2.37 -19.80 7.10
CA ARG A 171 -1.00 -19.27 7.22
C ARG A 171 -0.90 -17.90 7.88
N TYR A 172 -1.84 -17.01 7.58
CA TYR A 172 -1.88 -15.63 8.01
C TYR A 172 -3.19 -15.32 8.74
N LEU A 173 -3.11 -14.32 9.60
CA LEU A 173 -4.28 -13.78 10.29
C LEU A 173 -4.76 -12.56 9.51
N TRP A 174 -6.03 -12.57 9.13
CA TRP A 174 -6.72 -11.44 8.54
C TRP A 174 -7.42 -10.64 9.64
N VAL A 175 -7.36 -9.31 9.55
CA VAL A 175 -7.92 -8.40 10.55
C VAL A 175 -8.70 -7.30 9.84
N ALA A 176 -9.96 -7.10 10.20
CA ALA A 176 -10.72 -5.92 9.78
C ALA A 176 -10.57 -4.81 10.82
N ASP A 177 -10.44 -3.56 10.38
CA ASP A 177 -10.56 -2.40 11.26
C ASP A 177 -11.75 -1.55 10.84
N ARG A 178 -12.61 -1.30 11.82
CA ARG A 178 -13.89 -0.63 11.60
C ARG A 178 -13.79 0.87 11.38
N VAL A 179 -12.72 1.53 11.85
CA VAL A 179 -12.64 2.99 11.81
C VAL A 179 -11.89 3.47 10.58
N SER A 180 -10.86 2.72 10.19
CA SER A 180 -10.05 2.99 8.99
C SER A 180 -10.65 2.38 7.73
N ASP A 181 -11.69 1.54 7.85
CA ASP A 181 -12.33 0.80 6.75
C ASP A 181 -11.30 0.04 5.92
N ARG A 182 -10.45 -0.72 6.62
CA ARG A 182 -9.33 -1.47 6.03
C ARG A 182 -9.32 -2.90 6.53
N ILE A 183 -8.79 -3.76 5.67
CA ILE A 183 -8.51 -5.16 5.97
C ILE A 183 -7.01 -5.39 5.83
N TYR A 184 -6.43 -6.07 6.83
CA TYR A 184 -5.01 -6.33 6.96
C TYR A 184 -4.74 -7.83 6.89
N MET A 185 -3.66 -8.22 6.23
CA MET A 185 -3.06 -9.55 6.36
C MET A 185 -1.87 -9.45 7.31
N VAL A 186 -1.84 -10.24 8.37
CA VAL A 186 -0.88 -10.13 9.48
C VAL A 186 -0.10 -11.43 9.65
N SER A 187 1.21 -11.29 9.87
CA SER A 187 2.09 -12.39 10.25
C SER A 187 1.76 -12.89 11.66
N PRO A 188 1.36 -14.15 11.86
CA PRO A 188 1.09 -14.70 13.20
C PRO A 188 2.37 -14.92 14.02
N LYS A 189 3.54 -14.82 13.38
CA LYS A 189 4.84 -15.01 14.04
C LYS A 189 5.38 -13.73 14.65
N THR A 190 5.12 -12.59 14.00
CA THR A 190 5.77 -11.32 14.31
C THR A 190 4.79 -10.18 14.57
N GLY A 191 3.52 -10.31 14.18
CA GLY A 191 2.54 -9.23 14.22
C GLY A 191 2.72 -8.19 13.11
N ASP A 192 3.63 -8.41 12.15
CA ASP A 192 3.78 -7.49 11.01
C ASP A 192 2.54 -7.52 10.13
N VAL A 193 2.11 -6.33 9.71
CA VAL A 193 1.16 -6.17 8.62
C VAL A 193 1.90 -6.40 7.29
N ILE A 194 1.36 -7.29 6.46
CA ILE A 194 1.90 -7.72 5.16
C ILE A 194 1.12 -7.07 4.02
N LEU A 195 -0.22 -7.14 4.08
CA LEU A 195 -1.12 -6.53 3.10
C LEU A 195 -2.09 -5.57 3.78
N ILE A 196 -2.50 -4.56 3.02
CA ILE A 196 -3.55 -3.61 3.39
C ILE A 196 -4.39 -3.38 2.14
N PHE A 197 -5.72 -3.44 2.27
CA PHE A 197 -6.63 -2.92 1.27
C PHE A 197 -7.89 -2.35 1.94
N ASP A 198 -8.58 -1.47 1.22
CA ASP A 198 -9.82 -0.86 1.69
C ASP A 198 -10.91 -1.93 1.77
N ALA A 199 -11.70 -1.89 2.84
CA ALA A 199 -12.91 -2.68 2.95
C ALA A 199 -13.91 -2.29 1.84
N PRO A 200 -14.80 -3.22 1.44
CA PRO A 200 -15.79 -2.97 0.38
C PRO A 200 -16.82 -1.89 0.75
N ALA A 201 -17.03 -1.64 2.04
CA ALA A 201 -17.98 -0.66 2.57
C ALA A 201 -17.54 -0.16 3.97
N PRO A 202 -18.19 0.90 4.51
CA PRO A 202 -17.84 1.46 5.80
C PRO A 202 -18.31 0.62 7.00
N TYR A 203 -17.49 0.58 8.04
CA TYR A 203 -17.66 -0.24 9.23
C TYR A 203 -17.53 -1.75 8.98
N ALA A 204 -16.43 -2.13 8.33
CA ALA A 204 -16.00 -3.52 8.24
C ALA A 204 -15.91 -4.17 9.63
N ASP A 205 -16.64 -5.27 9.82
CA ASP A 205 -16.71 -5.97 11.10
C ASP A 205 -16.16 -7.40 10.98
N GLY A 206 -17.00 -8.44 11.00
CA GLY A 206 -16.56 -9.84 10.95
C GLY A 206 -15.85 -10.23 9.67
N LEU A 207 -14.93 -11.19 9.80
CA LEU A 207 -14.22 -11.83 8.69
C LEU A 207 -14.38 -13.34 8.77
N ALA A 208 -14.38 -14.02 7.62
CA ALA A 208 -14.25 -15.48 7.55
C ALA A 208 -13.45 -15.88 6.31
N TRP A 209 -12.73 -17.00 6.39
CA TRP A 209 -11.98 -17.54 5.25
C TRP A 209 -12.63 -18.84 4.79
N ASP A 210 -13.04 -18.93 3.52
CA ASP A 210 -13.72 -20.11 2.98
C ASP A 210 -12.78 -21.18 2.40
N GLY A 211 -11.46 -20.93 2.46
CA GLY A 211 -10.44 -21.73 1.80
C GLY A 211 -9.90 -21.11 0.50
N LYS A 212 -10.62 -20.13 -0.07
CA LYS A 212 -10.26 -19.46 -1.32
C LYS A 212 -10.47 -17.94 -1.28
N HIS A 213 -11.57 -17.48 -0.69
CA HIS A 213 -11.97 -16.08 -0.61
C HIS A 213 -12.03 -15.64 0.84
N LEU A 214 -11.79 -14.35 1.04
CA LEU A 214 -12.06 -13.69 2.31
C LEU A 214 -13.48 -13.14 2.28
N TRP A 215 -14.25 -13.45 3.30
CA TRP A 215 -15.58 -12.91 3.50
C TRP A 215 -15.55 -11.81 4.54
N ASN A 216 -16.31 -10.75 4.30
CA ASN A 216 -16.49 -9.65 5.23
C ASN A 216 -17.97 -9.37 5.42
N VAL A 217 -18.39 -9.12 6.65
CA VAL A 217 -19.67 -8.47 6.93
C VAL A 217 -19.43 -7.01 7.28
N ASP A 218 -20.24 -6.18 6.67
CA ASP A 218 -20.18 -4.75 6.84
C ASP A 218 -21.41 -4.26 7.60
N PHE A 219 -21.16 -3.48 8.65
CA PHE A 219 -22.22 -3.05 9.55
C PHE A 219 -23.08 -1.93 8.96
N GLN A 220 -22.52 -1.03 8.14
CA GLN A 220 -23.29 0.12 7.64
C GLN A 220 -24.14 -0.23 6.41
N SER A 221 -23.60 -1.07 5.52
CA SER A 221 -24.28 -1.49 4.30
C SER A 221 -25.17 -2.71 4.49
N ASP A 222 -25.24 -3.28 5.71
CA ASP A 222 -26.02 -4.48 6.04
C ASP A 222 -25.77 -5.60 5.03
N SER A 223 -24.50 -5.86 4.70
CA SER A 223 -24.12 -6.73 3.57
C SER A 223 -22.95 -7.66 3.90
N LEU A 224 -23.00 -8.85 3.30
CA LEU A 224 -21.91 -9.83 3.24
C LEU A 224 -21.20 -9.70 1.90
N TYR A 225 -19.88 -9.56 1.92
CA TYR A 225 -19.05 -9.46 0.72
C TYR A 225 -18.07 -10.63 0.66
N CYS A 226 -18.01 -11.28 -0.50
CA CYS A 226 -16.99 -12.26 -0.87
C CYS A 226 -15.89 -11.53 -1.64
N LEU A 227 -14.69 -11.50 -1.10
CA LEU A 227 -13.56 -10.73 -1.62
C LEU A 227 -12.56 -11.62 -2.34
N ALA A 228 -12.10 -11.13 -3.49
CA ALA A 228 -11.00 -11.67 -4.25
C ALA A 228 -9.72 -11.59 -3.42
N VAL A 229 -8.94 -12.68 -3.40
CA VAL A 229 -7.62 -12.71 -2.77
C VAL A 229 -6.70 -13.44 -3.71
N ASN A 230 -5.63 -12.76 -4.13
CA ASN A 230 -4.54 -13.37 -4.89
C ASN A 230 -4.90 -13.81 -6.33
N ASP A 231 -5.72 -13.01 -7.02
CA ASP A 231 -6.27 -13.30 -8.37
C ASP A 231 -5.38 -12.83 -9.55
N GLY A 232 -4.08 -12.65 -9.30
CA GLY A 232 -3.05 -12.53 -10.35
C GLY A 232 -2.59 -11.12 -10.69
N ALA A 233 -3.34 -10.07 -10.32
CA ALA A 233 -2.87 -8.70 -10.44
C ALA A 233 -1.82 -8.38 -9.36
N PRO A 234 -0.61 -7.90 -9.74
CA PRO A 234 0.46 -7.63 -8.77
C PRO A 234 0.23 -6.36 -7.97
N TYR A 235 -0.58 -5.42 -8.48
CA TYR A 235 -0.93 -4.16 -7.83
C TYR A 235 -2.30 -3.64 -8.26
N ALA A 236 -2.90 -2.75 -7.46
CA ALA A 236 -4.05 -1.93 -7.82
C ALA A 236 -3.63 -0.46 -8.01
N ARG A 237 -4.38 0.26 -8.84
CA ARG A 237 -4.32 1.72 -8.99
C ARG A 237 -5.66 2.31 -8.55
N LYS A 238 -5.63 3.35 -7.72
CA LYS A 238 -6.82 4.10 -7.28
C LYS A 238 -6.57 5.60 -7.30
N SER A 239 -7.64 6.37 -7.11
CA SER A 239 -7.61 7.82 -6.89
C SER A 239 -6.70 8.58 -7.88
N PRO A 240 -6.97 8.51 -9.19
CA PRO A 240 -6.13 9.20 -10.17
C PRO A 240 -6.09 10.69 -9.90
N ARG A 241 -4.91 11.28 -10.02
CA ARG A 241 -4.63 12.71 -9.85
C ARG A 241 -3.91 13.21 -11.09
N THR A 242 -4.52 14.15 -11.80
CA THR A 242 -3.92 14.70 -13.03
C THR A 242 -3.35 16.09 -12.76
N GLN A 243 -2.05 16.26 -12.97
CA GLN A 243 -1.36 17.52 -12.67
C GLN A 243 -0.27 17.83 -13.69
N ALA A 244 0.12 19.10 -13.75
CA ALA A 244 1.33 19.56 -14.40
C ALA A 244 2.32 20.02 -13.33
N VAL A 245 3.61 19.77 -13.56
CA VAL A 245 4.70 20.29 -12.74
C VAL A 245 5.75 20.96 -13.62
N GLU A 246 6.12 22.19 -13.27
CA GLU A 246 7.32 22.86 -13.79
C GLU A 246 8.46 22.64 -12.80
N PHE A 247 9.47 21.85 -13.18
CA PHE A 247 10.71 21.69 -12.44
C PHE A 247 11.72 22.71 -12.94
N THR A 248 11.99 23.72 -12.12
CA THR A 248 12.94 24.80 -12.40
C THR A 248 14.26 24.55 -11.68
N SER A 249 15.37 24.78 -12.39
CA SER A 249 16.70 24.89 -11.80
C SER A 249 17.32 26.23 -12.15
N GLU A 250 17.87 26.90 -11.13
CA GLU A 250 18.49 28.21 -11.29
C GLU A 250 19.93 28.26 -10.77
N LEU A 251 20.75 29.09 -11.41
CA LEU A 251 22.07 29.50 -10.94
C LEU A 251 22.15 31.03 -10.91
N ARG A 252 22.33 31.60 -9.72
CA ARG A 252 22.38 33.04 -9.48
C ARG A 252 23.78 33.50 -9.12
N ASN A 253 24.33 34.47 -9.85
CA ASN A 253 25.65 35.04 -9.57
C ASN A 253 25.55 36.45 -8.97
N TYR A 254 25.84 36.59 -7.68
CA TYR A 254 25.92 37.89 -6.99
C TYR A 254 27.34 38.47 -6.96
N GLY A 255 28.31 37.79 -7.57
CA GLY A 255 29.70 38.23 -7.61
C GLY A 255 30.04 39.00 -8.89
N PRO A 256 31.17 39.75 -8.89
CA PRO A 256 31.63 40.53 -10.05
C PRO A 256 32.26 39.69 -11.17
N GLY A 257 32.55 38.41 -10.92
CA GLY A 257 33.12 37.49 -11.89
C GLY A 257 32.10 36.98 -12.93
N THR A 258 32.62 36.33 -13.97
CA THR A 258 31.84 35.75 -15.07
C THR A 258 31.69 34.24 -14.88
N VAL A 259 30.50 33.69 -15.14
CA VAL A 259 30.32 32.24 -15.26
C VAL A 259 30.71 31.84 -16.68
N LYS A 260 31.84 31.12 -16.81
CA LYS A 260 32.38 30.69 -18.11
C LYS A 260 31.48 29.64 -18.76
N SER A 261 31.09 28.64 -17.98
CA SER A 261 30.14 27.61 -18.38
C SER A 261 29.27 27.23 -17.18
N ALA A 262 28.00 26.98 -17.44
CA ALA A 262 27.06 26.35 -16.52
C ALA A 262 26.37 25.19 -17.25
N ASP A 263 26.50 23.99 -16.70
CA ASP A 263 25.89 22.76 -17.18
C ASP A 263 24.79 22.37 -16.20
N PHE A 264 23.54 22.43 -16.66
CA PHE A 264 22.38 21.96 -15.91
C PHE A 264 21.96 20.59 -16.42
N TYR A 265 21.56 19.73 -15.50
CA TYR A 265 21.06 18.39 -15.77
C TYR A 265 19.72 18.24 -15.06
N LEU A 266 18.65 17.95 -15.81
CA LEU A 266 17.32 17.68 -15.26
C LEU A 266 16.92 16.24 -15.60
N ALA A 267 16.48 15.48 -14.60
CA ALA A 267 16.01 14.12 -14.82
C ALA A 267 14.66 14.10 -15.55
N ILE A 268 14.55 13.25 -16.57
CA ILE A 268 13.35 13.16 -17.40
C ILE A 268 12.48 11.98 -16.89
N PRO A 269 11.23 12.22 -16.47
CA PRO A 269 10.35 11.16 -16.02
C PRO A 269 9.97 10.21 -17.17
N THR A 270 9.50 9.02 -16.80
CA THR A 270 8.94 8.03 -17.74
C THR A 270 7.67 7.41 -17.17
N ASP A 271 6.94 6.64 -17.96
CA ASP A 271 5.80 5.87 -17.46
C ASP A 271 6.26 4.78 -16.48
N LEU A 272 5.52 4.64 -15.38
CA LEU A 272 5.75 3.65 -14.33
C LEU A 272 4.40 3.16 -13.79
N PRO A 273 4.36 2.11 -12.95
CA PRO A 273 3.10 1.63 -12.38
C PRO A 273 2.24 2.69 -11.67
N ASN A 274 2.82 3.77 -11.16
CA ASN A 274 2.10 4.85 -10.47
C ASN A 274 1.88 6.12 -11.33
N GLN A 275 2.44 6.22 -12.53
CA GLN A 275 2.38 7.44 -13.33
C GLN A 275 2.33 7.18 -14.84
N GLU A 276 1.56 8.01 -15.55
CA GLU A 276 1.46 8.06 -17.00
C GLU A 276 1.70 9.51 -17.44
N LEU A 277 2.65 9.72 -18.34
CA LEU A 277 2.90 11.04 -18.93
C LEU A 277 1.86 11.32 -20.02
N LEU A 278 1.25 12.51 -19.96
CA LEU A 278 0.23 12.94 -20.93
C LEU A 278 0.83 13.50 -22.24
N GLY A 279 2.16 13.56 -22.30
CA GLY A 279 2.93 14.03 -23.45
C GLY A 279 4.42 14.05 -23.15
N GLU A 280 5.23 14.37 -24.16
CA GLU A 280 6.66 14.58 -23.96
C GLU A 280 6.90 15.80 -23.05
N PRO A 281 7.78 15.72 -22.05
CA PRO A 281 8.14 16.87 -21.23
C PRO A 281 8.66 18.03 -22.09
N GLN A 282 8.18 19.24 -21.79
CA GLN A 282 8.60 20.47 -22.47
C GLN A 282 9.75 21.11 -21.70
N PHE A 283 10.64 21.81 -22.40
CA PHE A 283 11.82 22.40 -21.79
C PHE A 283 11.96 23.88 -22.16
N TYR A 284 12.46 24.67 -21.20
CA TYR A 284 12.82 26.06 -21.43
C TYR A 284 14.20 26.38 -20.83
N PRO A 285 15.18 26.84 -21.63
CA PRO A 285 15.21 26.81 -23.09
C PRO A 285 15.20 25.36 -23.62
N ALA A 286 15.33 25.14 -24.93
CA ALA A 286 15.53 23.78 -25.44
C ALA A 286 16.85 23.19 -24.93
N PRO A 287 16.90 21.88 -24.57
CA PRO A 287 18.11 21.24 -24.08
C PRO A 287 19.17 21.17 -25.18
N THR A 288 20.43 21.28 -24.77
CA THR A 288 21.60 21.08 -25.64
C THR A 288 21.69 19.62 -26.08
N ALA A 289 21.36 18.68 -25.19
CA ALA A 289 21.31 17.26 -25.49
C ALA A 289 20.35 16.52 -24.54
N ILE A 290 19.84 15.37 -24.98
CA ILE A 290 19.22 14.36 -24.12
C ILE A 290 20.25 13.24 -23.94
N LEU A 291 20.65 12.99 -22.70
CA LEU A 291 21.67 12.03 -22.33
C LEU A 291 21.03 10.83 -21.64
N THR A 292 21.78 9.73 -21.52
CA THR A 292 21.39 8.55 -20.74
C THR A 292 22.55 8.13 -19.86
N ASP A 293 22.32 7.99 -18.56
CA ASP A 293 23.37 7.58 -17.63
C ASP A 293 23.55 6.05 -17.60
N GLN A 294 24.49 5.58 -16.78
CA GLN A 294 24.77 4.14 -16.65
C GLN A 294 23.61 3.32 -16.06
N TRP A 295 22.64 3.98 -15.41
CA TRP A 295 21.45 3.35 -14.86
C TRP A 295 20.32 3.23 -15.88
N GLY A 296 20.45 3.89 -17.03
CA GLY A 296 19.40 4.00 -18.05
C GLY A 296 18.49 5.21 -17.84
N GLN A 297 18.83 6.10 -16.91
CA GLN A 297 18.05 7.31 -16.63
C GLN A 297 18.30 8.34 -17.74
N LYS A 298 17.21 8.86 -18.33
CA LYS A 298 17.28 9.96 -19.28
C LYS A 298 17.44 11.30 -18.56
N VAL A 299 18.32 12.15 -19.09
CA VAL A 299 18.67 13.45 -18.50
C VAL A 299 18.71 14.52 -19.57
N ALA A 300 17.98 15.61 -19.39
CA ALA A 300 18.08 16.80 -20.24
C ALA A 300 19.28 17.63 -19.80
N HIS A 301 20.22 17.87 -20.71
CA HIS A 301 21.43 18.64 -20.48
C HIS A 301 21.34 20.01 -21.15
N PHE A 302 21.67 21.06 -20.40
CA PHE A 302 21.68 22.44 -20.87
C PHE A 302 23.06 23.03 -20.61
N ARG A 303 23.70 23.54 -21.65
CA ARG A 303 24.99 24.22 -21.55
C ARG A 303 24.85 25.69 -21.87
N LEU A 304 25.09 26.53 -20.88
CA LEU A 304 25.07 27.99 -21.00
C LEU A 304 26.49 28.52 -20.80
N GLU A 305 26.97 29.34 -21.73
CA GLU A 305 28.36 29.83 -21.72
C GLU A 305 28.42 31.35 -21.60
N ASN A 306 29.55 31.86 -21.09
CA ASN A 306 29.91 33.28 -21.07
C ASN A 306 28.86 34.20 -20.46
N GLN A 307 28.37 33.85 -19.26
CA GLN A 307 27.31 34.58 -18.58
C GLN A 307 27.89 35.70 -17.70
N PRO A 308 27.40 36.95 -17.86
CA PRO A 308 27.97 38.12 -17.19
C PRO A 308 27.77 38.09 -15.67
N ALA A 309 28.49 38.96 -14.97
CA ALA A 309 28.25 39.22 -13.55
C ALA A 309 26.77 39.64 -13.31
N GLY A 310 26.19 39.21 -12.20
CA GLY A 310 24.78 39.49 -11.90
C GLY A 310 23.76 38.62 -12.63
N SER A 311 24.18 37.66 -13.48
CA SER A 311 23.27 36.81 -14.23
C SER A 311 22.44 35.88 -13.34
N ILE A 312 21.17 35.69 -13.72
CA ILE A 312 20.31 34.61 -13.24
C ILE A 312 20.08 33.69 -14.43
N LEU A 313 20.59 32.47 -14.33
CA LEU A 313 20.38 31.43 -15.34
C LEU A 313 19.23 30.56 -14.87
N LYS A 314 18.22 30.36 -15.72
CA LYS A 314 17.07 29.49 -15.43
C LYS A 314 16.94 28.47 -16.55
N VAL A 315 16.78 27.20 -16.16
CA VAL A 315 16.30 26.13 -17.02
C VAL A 315 15.09 25.48 -16.36
N ALA A 316 14.16 24.97 -17.16
CA ALA A 316 12.95 24.34 -16.66
C ALA A 316 12.52 23.15 -17.51
N MET A 317 11.85 22.19 -16.86
CA MET A 317 11.13 21.10 -17.49
C MET A 317 9.68 21.11 -17.01
N THR A 318 8.73 21.13 -17.94
CA THR A 318 7.30 20.99 -17.63
C THR A 318 6.83 19.61 -18.06
N ALA A 319 6.31 18.84 -17.11
CA ALA A 319 5.72 17.53 -17.34
C ALA A 319 4.26 17.52 -16.91
N GLU A 320 3.40 16.93 -17.74
CA GLU A 320 1.99 16.69 -17.44
C GLU A 320 1.80 15.19 -17.23
N ALA A 321 1.19 14.80 -16.12
CA ALA A 321 1.07 13.40 -15.75
C ALA A 321 -0.24 13.09 -15.03
N ARG A 322 -0.72 11.86 -15.23
CA ARG A 322 -1.72 11.22 -14.40
C ARG A 322 -1.00 10.32 -13.39
N LEU A 323 -1.23 10.57 -12.11
CA LEU A 323 -0.61 9.86 -10.98
C LEU A 323 -1.66 9.02 -10.25
N TRP A 324 -1.32 7.82 -9.81
CA TRP A 324 -2.23 6.93 -9.07
C TRP A 324 -1.70 6.57 -7.70
N ASP A 325 -2.63 6.39 -6.76
CA ASP A 325 -2.35 5.69 -5.53
C ASP A 325 -2.21 4.21 -5.90
N THR A 326 -1.01 3.68 -5.75
CA THR A 326 -0.64 2.37 -6.29
C THR A 326 -0.18 1.47 -5.16
N ARG A 327 -0.82 0.31 -5.01
CA ARG A 327 -0.50 -0.66 -3.96
C ARG A 327 -0.23 -2.04 -4.55
N TRP A 328 0.92 -2.60 -4.20
CA TRP A 328 1.33 -3.96 -4.54
C TRP A 328 0.77 -4.96 -3.53
N PHE A 329 0.28 -6.09 -4.04
CA PHE A 329 -0.24 -7.19 -3.21
C PHE A 329 0.76 -8.34 -3.16
N ILE A 330 1.72 -8.22 -2.23
CA ILE A 330 2.86 -9.14 -2.13
C ILE A 330 2.54 -10.27 -1.15
N PHE A 331 2.32 -11.46 -1.68
CA PHE A 331 2.18 -12.69 -0.91
C PHE A 331 3.56 -13.32 -0.71
N PRO A 332 4.10 -13.38 0.53
CA PRO A 332 5.50 -13.76 0.76
C PRO A 332 5.88 -15.14 0.22
N GLU A 333 4.96 -16.11 0.27
CA GLU A 333 5.15 -17.46 -0.27
C GLU A 333 5.28 -17.53 -1.79
N LYS A 334 4.80 -16.51 -2.51
CA LYS A 334 4.84 -16.44 -3.97
C LYS A 334 6.10 -15.71 -4.46
N VAL A 335 6.85 -15.11 -3.55
CA VAL A 335 8.13 -14.48 -3.87
C VAL A 335 9.14 -15.60 -4.11
N GLY A 336 9.71 -15.62 -5.31
CA GLY A 336 10.73 -16.60 -5.71
C GLY A 336 12.04 -16.40 -4.94
N LYS A 337 13.01 -17.27 -5.18
CA LYS A 337 14.29 -17.26 -4.46
C LYS A 337 15.29 -16.26 -5.05
N LEU A 338 16.33 -15.91 -4.29
CA LEU A 338 17.39 -15.00 -4.75
C LEU A 338 18.07 -15.45 -6.05
N GLU A 339 18.19 -16.75 -6.26
CA GLU A 339 18.83 -17.32 -7.45
C GLU A 339 18.01 -17.10 -8.73
N GLU A 340 16.71 -16.84 -8.59
CA GLU A 340 15.77 -16.58 -9.69
C GLU A 340 15.83 -15.12 -10.17
N ILE A 341 16.56 -14.26 -9.47
CA ILE A 341 16.74 -12.87 -9.91
C ILE A 341 17.60 -12.83 -11.18
N PRO A 342 17.17 -12.14 -12.25
CA PRO A 342 17.93 -12.08 -13.51
C PRO A 342 19.37 -11.64 -13.31
N GLY A 343 20.31 -12.26 -14.05
CA GLY A 343 21.73 -11.95 -14.00
C GLY A 343 22.02 -10.46 -14.19
N GLU A 344 21.39 -9.85 -15.21
CA GLU A 344 21.51 -8.42 -15.51
C GLU A 344 21.08 -7.49 -14.35
N ILE A 345 20.06 -7.89 -13.58
CA ILE A 345 19.58 -7.13 -12.42
C ILE A 345 20.59 -7.25 -11.27
N ARG A 346 21.13 -8.45 -11.04
CA ARG A 346 22.15 -8.68 -10.01
C ARG A 346 23.43 -7.93 -10.32
N GLU A 347 23.94 -8.08 -11.54
CA GLU A 347 25.17 -7.40 -12.01
C GLU A 347 25.06 -5.88 -11.93
N LYS A 348 23.87 -5.33 -12.18
CA LYS A 348 23.66 -3.88 -12.13
C LYS A 348 23.43 -3.36 -10.71
N TYR A 349 22.62 -4.05 -9.90
CA TYR A 349 22.09 -3.50 -8.64
C TYR A 349 22.57 -4.19 -7.36
N LEU A 350 23.59 -5.06 -7.43
CA LEU A 350 24.35 -5.55 -6.27
C LEU A 350 25.75 -4.93 -6.16
N VAL A 351 25.99 -3.83 -6.88
CA VAL A 351 27.29 -3.15 -6.92
C VAL A 351 27.43 -2.17 -5.77
N ASP A 352 28.63 -2.07 -5.23
CA ASP A 352 29.03 -1.09 -4.21
C ASP A 352 29.27 0.31 -4.82
N ASP A 353 29.14 1.35 -4.01
CA ASP A 353 29.37 2.74 -4.42
C ASP A 353 29.76 3.59 -3.19
N GLU A 354 30.24 4.81 -3.40
CA GLU A 354 30.82 5.69 -2.37
C GLU A 354 29.92 5.87 -1.14
N LYS A 355 28.60 5.95 -1.32
CA LYS A 355 27.65 6.13 -0.21
C LYS A 355 27.21 4.82 0.44
N PHE A 356 27.52 3.67 -0.11
CA PHE A 356 27.02 2.38 0.41
C PHE A 356 28.05 1.69 1.29
N ASP A 357 29.30 1.56 0.82
CA ASP A 357 30.40 0.88 1.51
C ASP A 357 29.96 -0.49 2.07
N LEU A 358 29.56 -1.38 1.14
CA LEU A 358 28.87 -2.64 1.45
C LEU A 358 29.67 -3.54 2.39
N ASN A 359 31.00 -3.50 2.30
CA ASN A 359 31.91 -4.33 3.09
C ASN A 359 32.24 -3.72 4.47
N HIS A 360 31.74 -2.52 4.78
CA HIS A 360 31.99 -1.90 6.07
C HIS A 360 31.46 -2.78 7.22
N PRO A 361 32.20 -2.93 8.34
CA PRO A 361 31.79 -3.77 9.47
C PRO A 361 30.39 -3.45 10.01
N ALA A 362 29.99 -2.18 10.00
CA ALA A 362 28.65 -1.75 10.43
C ALA A 362 27.53 -2.32 9.53
N ILE A 363 27.72 -2.30 8.20
CA ILE A 363 26.75 -2.82 7.23
C ILE A 363 26.68 -4.35 7.35
N GLN A 364 27.82 -5.02 7.39
CA GLN A 364 27.88 -6.48 7.55
C GLN A 364 27.25 -6.94 8.87
N LYS A 365 27.45 -6.19 9.95
CA LYS A 365 26.77 -6.43 11.23
C LYS A 365 25.26 -6.27 11.12
N ALA A 366 24.78 -5.22 10.46
CA ALA A 366 23.35 -5.00 10.25
C ALA A 366 22.70 -6.11 9.42
N VAL A 367 23.36 -6.58 8.36
CA VAL A 367 22.89 -7.75 7.58
C VAL A 367 22.75 -8.97 8.48
N LYS A 368 23.77 -9.29 9.28
CA LYS A 368 23.74 -10.45 10.19
C LYS A 368 22.63 -10.35 11.24
N GLU A 369 22.45 -9.18 11.84
CA GLU A 369 21.44 -8.95 12.88
C GLU A 369 20.02 -8.91 12.33
N ALA A 370 19.82 -8.29 11.17
CA ALA A 370 18.50 -8.16 10.56
C ALA A 370 18.06 -9.46 9.88
N VAL A 371 18.87 -9.97 8.98
CA VAL A 371 18.48 -11.06 8.06
C VAL A 371 18.63 -12.43 8.72
N GLY A 372 19.75 -12.67 9.41
CA GLY A 372 20.07 -13.96 10.01
C GLY A 372 20.10 -15.08 8.95
N GLU A 373 19.34 -16.15 9.18
CA GLU A 373 19.22 -17.30 8.27
C GLU A 373 18.03 -17.20 7.29
N GLU A 374 17.39 -16.03 7.20
CA GLU A 374 16.26 -15.82 6.29
C GLU A 374 16.68 -15.99 4.83
N LYS A 375 15.86 -16.70 4.06
CA LYS A 375 16.12 -16.96 2.63
C LYS A 375 15.02 -16.42 1.73
N ASN A 376 13.85 -16.10 2.27
CA ASN A 376 12.77 -15.52 1.49
C ASN A 376 13.05 -14.03 1.25
N PRO A 377 13.21 -13.56 -0.01
CA PRO A 377 13.60 -12.18 -0.30
C PRO A 377 12.66 -11.12 0.31
N TYR A 378 11.36 -11.40 0.39
CA TYR A 378 10.41 -10.50 1.05
C TYR A 378 10.68 -10.38 2.55
N TRP A 379 10.90 -11.51 3.24
CA TRP A 379 11.19 -11.48 4.67
C TRP A 379 12.57 -10.91 4.98
N MET A 380 13.56 -11.11 4.11
CA MET A 380 14.85 -10.42 4.21
C MET A 380 14.65 -8.90 4.15
N MET A 381 13.93 -8.41 3.15
CA MET A 381 13.60 -6.99 2.97
C MET A 381 12.84 -6.42 4.19
N ARG A 382 11.78 -7.11 4.65
CA ARG A 382 10.98 -6.68 5.82
C ARG A 382 11.79 -6.63 7.11
N LYS A 383 12.69 -7.59 7.31
CA LYS A 383 13.58 -7.62 8.48
C LYS A 383 14.60 -6.49 8.46
N ILE A 384 15.17 -6.18 7.29
CA ILE A 384 16.07 -5.03 7.09
C ILE A 384 15.33 -3.71 7.36
N PHE A 385 14.13 -3.56 6.80
CA PHE A 385 13.27 -2.40 7.01
C PHE A 385 13.02 -2.14 8.50
N ARG A 386 12.57 -3.18 9.23
CA ARG A 386 12.34 -3.05 10.67
C ARG A 386 13.63 -2.75 11.44
N HIS A 387 14.73 -3.45 11.11
CA HIS A 387 16.01 -3.24 11.79
C HIS A 387 16.50 -1.79 11.71
N ILE A 388 16.28 -1.14 10.57
CA ILE A 388 16.62 0.27 10.34
C ILE A 388 15.68 1.18 11.12
N ASN A 389 14.36 0.99 11.03
CA ASN A 389 13.39 1.84 11.74
C ASN A 389 13.47 1.70 13.27
N ASP A 390 13.91 0.53 13.78
CA ASP A 390 14.15 0.35 15.22
C ASP A 390 15.41 1.06 15.73
N ARG A 391 16.28 1.57 14.84
CA ARG A 391 17.62 2.11 15.17
C ARG A 391 17.87 3.52 14.66
N MET A 392 16.99 4.04 13.79
CA MET A 392 17.14 5.34 13.19
C MET A 392 15.91 6.19 13.45
N GLU A 393 16.14 7.49 13.66
CA GLU A 393 15.10 8.51 13.75
C GLU A 393 15.22 9.50 12.59
N TYR A 394 14.09 9.89 12.01
CA TYR A 394 14.07 10.85 10.92
C TYR A 394 14.52 12.24 11.39
N GLU A 395 15.54 12.76 10.73
CA GLU A 395 16.05 14.10 10.97
C GLU A 395 16.47 14.74 9.65
N LEU A 396 15.89 15.90 9.34
CA LEU A 396 16.32 16.68 8.18
C LEU A 396 17.59 17.48 8.53
N SER A 397 18.69 16.76 8.78
CA SER A 397 20.02 17.34 8.99
C SER A 397 20.89 17.18 7.74
N GLY A 398 21.68 18.21 7.41
CA GLY A 398 22.51 18.23 6.21
C GLY A 398 23.66 17.21 6.27
N GLY A 399 24.14 16.77 5.09
CA GLY A 399 25.43 16.06 4.99
C GLY A 399 25.46 14.83 4.07
N TRP A 400 24.31 14.27 3.67
CA TRP A 400 24.19 13.08 2.80
C TRP A 400 25.36 12.09 3.01
N ASN A 401 25.54 11.69 4.27
CA ASN A 401 26.70 10.92 4.69
C ASN A 401 26.63 9.48 4.15
N THR A 402 27.73 8.75 4.23
CA THR A 402 27.75 7.34 3.82
C THR A 402 26.86 6.51 4.74
N ALA A 403 26.28 5.43 4.19
CA ALA A 403 25.40 4.51 4.90
C ALA A 403 25.99 4.02 6.24
N PRO A 404 27.27 3.62 6.35
CA PRO A 404 27.82 3.23 7.64
C PRO A 404 27.82 4.35 8.68
N THR A 405 28.16 5.57 8.28
CA THR A 405 28.17 6.74 9.18
C THR A 405 26.75 7.07 9.65
N VAL A 406 25.78 7.07 8.75
CA VAL A 406 24.37 7.32 9.07
C VAL A 406 23.84 6.25 10.03
N LEU A 407 24.09 4.97 9.73
CA LEU A 407 23.62 3.85 10.56
C LEU A 407 24.22 3.90 11.97
N GLN A 408 25.48 4.32 12.11
CA GLN A 408 26.11 4.52 13.43
C GLN A 408 25.57 5.75 14.17
N ARG A 409 25.24 6.81 13.44
CA ARG A 409 24.66 8.04 13.99
C ARG A 409 23.24 7.82 14.49
N GLY A 410 22.45 6.99 13.82
CA GLY A 410 21.07 6.70 14.20
C GLY A 410 20.08 7.81 13.84
N THR A 411 20.47 8.80 13.03
CA THR A 411 19.54 9.81 12.48
C THR A 411 19.82 10.07 11.02
N GLY A 412 18.81 10.45 10.24
CA GLY A 412 19.03 10.88 8.85
C GLY A 412 17.80 11.34 8.08
N SER A 413 18.05 11.94 6.93
CA SER A 413 17.02 12.37 5.97
C SER A 413 16.51 11.21 5.11
N CYS A 414 15.47 11.43 4.29
CA CYS A 414 14.94 10.41 3.35
C CYS A 414 16.03 9.83 2.42
N SER A 415 17.00 10.66 2.01
CA SER A 415 18.14 10.22 1.20
C SER A 415 19.09 9.32 2.00
N GLU A 416 19.39 9.66 3.25
CA GLU A 416 20.29 8.89 4.10
C GLU A 416 19.67 7.55 4.54
N TYR A 417 18.36 7.54 4.86
CA TYR A 417 17.59 6.31 5.05
C TYR A 417 17.66 5.39 3.83
N THR A 418 17.49 5.97 2.64
CA THR A 418 17.59 5.23 1.39
C THR A 418 19.00 4.66 1.21
N PHE A 419 20.07 5.42 1.49
CA PHE A 419 21.44 4.90 1.38
C PHE A 419 21.69 3.71 2.31
N VAL A 420 21.29 3.82 3.58
CA VAL A 420 21.43 2.73 4.55
C VAL A 420 20.65 1.49 4.09
N PHE A 421 19.40 1.67 3.70
CA PHE A 421 18.55 0.57 3.28
C PHE A 421 19.08 -0.13 2.02
N LEU A 422 19.51 0.64 1.01
CA LEU A 422 20.14 0.08 -0.18
C LEU A 422 21.44 -0.67 0.14
N ALA A 423 22.30 -0.12 1.00
CA ALA A 423 23.55 -0.75 1.39
C ALA A 423 23.30 -2.11 2.08
N VAL A 424 22.38 -2.16 3.06
CA VAL A 424 22.09 -3.40 3.79
C VAL A 424 21.37 -4.41 2.88
N CYS A 425 20.43 -3.98 2.03
CA CYS A 425 19.80 -4.87 1.05
C CYS A 425 20.83 -5.50 0.10
N ARG A 426 21.69 -4.69 -0.52
CA ARG A 426 22.69 -5.17 -1.48
C ARG A 426 23.72 -6.08 -0.82
N ALA A 427 24.19 -5.74 0.37
CA ALA A 427 25.10 -6.59 1.14
C ALA A 427 24.45 -7.93 1.55
N ALA A 428 23.12 -7.96 1.69
CA ALA A 428 22.36 -9.20 1.91
C ALA A 428 22.04 -9.97 0.61
N GLY A 429 22.45 -9.47 -0.57
CA GLY A 429 22.18 -10.10 -1.87
C GLY A 429 20.82 -9.74 -2.48
N LEU A 430 20.12 -8.72 -1.96
CA LEU A 430 18.90 -8.17 -2.54
C LEU A 430 19.23 -6.99 -3.47
N PRO A 431 18.98 -7.10 -4.78
CA PRO A 431 19.13 -5.98 -5.69
C PRO A 431 18.13 -4.88 -5.34
N ALA A 432 18.67 -3.70 -5.07
CA ALA A 432 17.90 -2.56 -4.65
C ALA A 432 18.39 -1.30 -5.37
N ARG A 433 17.50 -0.35 -5.67
CA ARG A 433 17.80 0.92 -6.35
C ARG A 433 16.99 2.04 -5.70
N TYR A 434 17.27 3.31 -5.98
CA TYR A 434 16.43 4.41 -5.49
C TYR A 434 15.48 4.92 -6.58
N ALA A 435 14.35 5.44 -6.14
CA ALA A 435 13.50 6.33 -6.91
C ALA A 435 13.54 7.74 -6.28
N GLY A 436 13.59 8.77 -7.12
CA GLY A 436 13.54 10.17 -6.73
C GLY A 436 12.38 10.87 -7.41
N SER A 437 11.69 11.74 -6.67
CA SER A 437 10.47 12.39 -7.15
C SER A 437 10.43 13.88 -6.87
N ILE A 438 9.63 14.56 -7.67
CA ILE A 438 9.01 15.83 -7.29
C ILE A 438 7.66 15.49 -6.66
N THR A 439 7.28 16.22 -5.62
CA THR A 439 6.20 15.81 -4.71
C THR A 439 5.16 16.90 -4.59
N VAL A 440 3.87 16.57 -4.72
CA VAL A 440 2.78 17.50 -4.37
C VAL A 440 2.80 17.73 -2.86
N ARG A 441 2.80 19.00 -2.43
CA ARG A 441 2.90 19.41 -1.01
C ARG A 441 1.65 20.17 -0.58
N GLY A 442 0.81 19.54 0.25
CA GLY A 442 -0.46 20.16 0.67
C GLY A 442 -1.45 20.19 -0.48
N ASP A 443 -1.83 21.39 -0.93
CA ASP A 443 -2.83 21.61 -1.97
C ASP A 443 -2.35 21.16 -3.36
N ASP A 444 -3.30 20.97 -4.29
CA ASP A 444 -3.01 20.56 -5.67
C ASP A 444 -2.12 21.58 -6.42
N ALA A 445 -2.23 22.87 -6.08
CA ALA A 445 -1.29 23.90 -6.50
C ALA A 445 -0.28 24.13 -5.36
N SER A 446 0.95 23.68 -5.54
CA SER A 446 1.96 23.69 -4.48
C SER A 446 3.38 23.83 -5.02
N LEU A 447 4.29 24.24 -4.12
CA LEU A 447 5.72 24.29 -4.38
C LEU A 447 6.42 23.15 -3.63
N ASP A 448 7.38 22.51 -4.28
CA ASP A 448 8.28 21.52 -3.67
C ASP A 448 9.74 21.91 -3.92
N ASP A 449 10.45 22.25 -2.85
CA ASP A 449 11.87 22.59 -2.80
C ASP A 449 12.69 21.56 -2.00
N VAL A 450 12.02 20.57 -1.39
CA VAL A 450 12.63 19.51 -0.58
C VAL A 450 12.77 18.21 -1.35
N PHE A 451 11.75 17.88 -2.16
CA PHE A 451 11.65 16.63 -2.91
C PHE A 451 11.57 15.38 -2.03
N HIS A 452 11.52 14.20 -2.64
CA HIS A 452 11.51 12.93 -1.90
C HIS A 452 12.26 11.83 -2.65
N ARG A 453 12.84 10.91 -1.90
CA ARG A 453 13.54 9.74 -2.40
C ARG A 453 13.23 8.55 -1.49
N TRP A 454 13.08 7.37 -2.10
CA TRP A 454 12.93 6.09 -1.40
C TRP A 454 13.67 4.97 -2.14
N ALA A 455 13.63 3.76 -1.59
CA ALA A 455 14.24 2.57 -2.18
C ALA A 455 13.21 1.73 -2.97
N GLU A 456 13.67 0.99 -3.96
CA GLU A 456 12.93 -0.08 -4.61
C GLU A 456 13.76 -1.37 -4.51
N VAL A 457 13.12 -2.48 -4.15
CA VAL A 457 13.76 -3.80 -4.05
C VAL A 457 13.18 -4.71 -5.12
N TYR A 458 14.05 -5.45 -5.82
CA TYR A 458 13.61 -6.44 -6.80
C TYR A 458 13.19 -7.73 -6.08
N LEU A 459 11.91 -8.08 -6.15
CA LEU A 459 11.37 -9.33 -5.62
C LEU A 459 11.02 -10.27 -6.80
N PRO A 460 11.61 -11.48 -6.87
CA PRO A 460 11.27 -12.46 -7.91
C PRO A 460 9.75 -12.74 -7.94
N GLY A 461 9.16 -12.66 -9.13
CA GLY A 461 7.71 -12.79 -9.34
C GLY A 461 6.92 -11.48 -9.23
N TYR A 462 7.49 -10.42 -8.66
CA TYR A 462 6.83 -9.11 -8.49
C TYR A 462 7.58 -7.94 -9.15
N GLY A 463 8.88 -8.11 -9.46
CA GLY A 463 9.70 -7.05 -10.03
C GLY A 463 10.12 -6.01 -8.99
N TRP A 464 10.23 -4.75 -9.40
CA TRP A 464 10.61 -3.66 -8.50
C TRP A 464 9.44 -3.24 -7.62
N VAL A 465 9.64 -3.35 -6.31
CA VAL A 465 8.66 -2.98 -5.28
C VAL A 465 9.17 -1.77 -4.50
N PRO A 466 8.37 -0.70 -4.36
CA PRO A 466 8.75 0.48 -3.59
C PRO A 466 8.77 0.18 -2.09
N VAL A 467 9.79 0.67 -1.40
CA VAL A 467 10.00 0.56 0.04
C VAL A 467 10.57 1.89 0.55
N ASP A 468 9.81 2.59 1.39
CA ASP A 468 10.22 3.87 1.98
C ASP A 468 10.48 3.70 3.48
N PRO A 469 11.72 3.38 3.89
CA PRO A 469 12.05 3.22 5.29
C PRO A 469 11.89 4.54 6.08
N SER A 470 12.08 5.70 5.45
CA SER A 470 11.92 6.99 6.14
C SER A 470 10.46 7.31 6.47
N GLY A 471 9.52 6.97 5.58
CA GLY A 471 8.09 7.07 5.88
C GLY A 471 7.65 6.04 6.92
N GLY A 472 8.29 4.87 6.93
CA GLY A 472 8.03 3.79 7.88
C GLY A 472 8.55 4.01 9.30
N ASP A 473 9.19 5.13 9.60
CA ASP A 473 9.68 5.49 10.95
C ASP A 473 8.51 5.78 11.90
N SER A 474 7.80 4.72 12.29
CA SER A 474 6.64 4.75 13.16
C SER A 474 6.60 3.48 14.03
N PRO A 475 6.12 3.57 15.28
CA PRO A 475 5.89 2.40 16.12
C PRO A 475 4.62 1.62 15.75
N SER A 476 3.79 2.12 14.82
CA SER A 476 2.54 1.49 14.40
C SER A 476 2.78 0.44 13.31
N PRO A 477 2.29 -0.81 13.45
CA PRO A 477 2.44 -1.84 12.42
C PRO A 477 1.77 -1.47 11.08
N GLU A 478 0.61 -0.81 11.13
CA GLU A 478 -0.07 -0.29 9.94
C GLU A 478 0.81 0.77 9.24
N ASP A 479 1.27 1.79 9.97
CA ASP A 479 2.06 2.86 9.38
C ASP A 479 3.35 2.31 8.75
N GLN A 480 4.03 1.37 9.42
CA GLN A 480 5.19 0.69 8.84
C GLN A 480 4.87 -0.05 7.55
N ALA A 481 3.75 -0.77 7.50
CA ALA A 481 3.32 -1.50 6.30
C ALA A 481 2.77 -0.58 5.21
N GLN A 482 2.36 0.64 5.55
CA GLN A 482 1.95 1.64 4.58
C GLN A 482 3.09 2.01 3.62
N PHE A 483 4.35 1.88 4.05
CA PHE A 483 5.53 2.25 3.26
C PHE A 483 6.27 1.07 2.65
N VAL A 484 5.61 -0.09 2.52
CA VAL A 484 6.11 -1.25 1.78
C VAL A 484 5.10 -1.64 0.72
N GLY A 485 5.49 -1.53 -0.56
CA GLY A 485 4.62 -1.83 -1.69
C GLY A 485 3.51 -0.80 -1.89
N HIS A 486 3.77 0.49 -1.63
CA HIS A 486 2.80 1.56 -1.86
C HIS A 486 3.45 2.85 -2.35
N LEU A 487 2.76 3.53 -3.26
CA LEU A 487 3.07 4.88 -3.69
C LEU A 487 1.78 5.69 -3.71
N ALA A 488 1.77 6.80 -2.99
CA ALA A 488 0.66 7.76 -3.05
C ALA A 488 0.66 8.51 -4.40
N ASN A 489 -0.52 8.96 -4.84
CA ASN A 489 -0.74 9.75 -6.07
C ASN A 489 -0.15 11.18 -6.05
N ARG A 490 0.88 11.43 -5.24
CA ARG A 490 1.53 12.74 -5.06
C ARG A 490 2.96 12.79 -5.59
N TYR A 491 3.47 11.69 -6.14
CA TYR A 491 4.86 11.58 -6.58
C TYR A 491 4.92 11.50 -8.10
N LEU A 492 5.58 12.48 -8.74
CA LEU A 492 6.12 12.29 -10.08
C LEU A 492 7.57 11.83 -9.93
N ILE A 493 7.81 10.54 -10.18
CA ILE A 493 9.15 9.96 -10.19
C ILE A 493 9.86 10.45 -11.45
N THR A 494 10.94 11.19 -11.24
CA THR A 494 11.79 11.72 -12.32
C THR A 494 13.01 10.83 -12.55
N THR A 495 13.48 10.17 -11.49
CA THR A 495 14.69 9.36 -11.52
C THR A 495 14.49 7.98 -10.92
N VAL A 496 15.00 6.99 -11.63
CA VAL A 496 15.25 5.63 -11.13
C VAL A 496 16.72 5.31 -11.31
N GLY A 497 17.46 5.19 -10.21
CA GLY A 497 18.93 5.11 -10.23
C GLY A 497 19.50 4.09 -9.24
N GLY A 498 20.67 3.52 -9.57
CA GLY A 498 21.35 2.54 -8.72
C GLY A 498 22.46 3.09 -7.84
N GLY A 499 22.74 4.39 -7.87
CA GLY A 499 23.85 4.99 -7.13
C GLY A 499 24.21 6.34 -7.71
N ASN A 500 25.48 6.70 -7.61
CA ASN A 500 26.02 7.91 -8.22
C ASN A 500 25.74 7.91 -9.73
N SER A 501 25.27 9.03 -10.27
CA SER A 501 25.04 9.23 -11.71
C SER A 501 26.17 10.08 -12.29
N GLN A 502 26.65 9.76 -13.50
CA GLN A 502 27.65 10.60 -14.16
C GLN A 502 27.15 12.03 -14.43
N TYR A 503 25.83 12.21 -14.53
CA TYR A 503 25.18 13.51 -14.79
C TYR A 503 24.53 14.11 -13.55
N LEU A 504 23.81 13.32 -12.77
CA LEU A 504 23.06 13.80 -11.59
C LEU A 504 23.84 13.67 -10.27
N SER A 505 25.04 13.08 -10.28
CA SER A 505 25.79 12.74 -9.07
C SER A 505 24.91 11.93 -8.09
N TRP A 506 24.90 12.27 -6.79
CA TRP A 506 23.97 11.70 -5.80
C TRP A 506 22.64 12.46 -5.70
N ASN A 507 22.49 13.58 -6.41
CA ASN A 507 21.21 14.24 -6.60
C ASN A 507 20.28 13.37 -7.46
N TYR A 508 19.01 13.74 -7.58
CA TYR A 508 18.04 12.92 -8.29
C TYR A 508 17.09 13.70 -9.20
N ASN A 509 16.63 14.90 -8.84
CA ASN A 509 15.79 15.66 -9.78
C ASN A 509 16.63 16.52 -10.73
N GLY A 510 17.74 17.07 -10.25
CA GLY A 510 18.68 17.82 -11.07
C GLY A 510 20.04 18.04 -10.43
N GLU A 511 20.99 18.51 -11.23
CA GLU A 511 22.37 18.83 -10.84
C GLU A 511 22.84 20.04 -11.65
N THR A 512 23.67 20.90 -11.05
CA THR A 512 24.23 22.06 -11.73
C THR A 512 25.72 22.12 -11.50
N ARG A 513 26.51 22.17 -12.58
CA ARG A 513 27.97 22.28 -12.54
C ARG A 513 28.40 23.56 -13.25
N TRP A 514 29.43 24.24 -12.77
CA TRP A 514 29.87 25.49 -13.38
C TRP A 514 31.37 25.70 -13.31
N THR A 515 31.87 26.56 -14.20
CA THR A 515 33.23 27.12 -14.14
C THR A 515 33.19 28.63 -14.20
N THR A 516 34.15 29.31 -13.57
CA THR A 516 34.12 30.77 -13.41
C THR A 516 35.40 31.45 -13.88
N ARG A 517 35.32 32.76 -14.10
CA ARG A 517 36.43 33.68 -14.31
C ARG A 517 36.31 34.82 -13.31
N GLY A 518 37.31 34.99 -12.45
CA GLY A 518 37.24 35.96 -11.35
C GLY A 518 36.33 35.49 -10.22
N GLU A 519 36.11 36.37 -9.24
CA GLU A 519 35.37 36.06 -8.03
C GLU A 519 33.86 36.05 -8.31
N CYS A 520 33.24 34.86 -8.31
CA CYS A 520 31.78 34.72 -8.40
C CYS A 520 31.21 34.35 -7.03
N LYS A 521 29.96 34.73 -6.78
CA LYS A 521 29.20 34.35 -5.57
C LYS A 521 27.93 33.64 -6.04
N LEU A 522 27.98 32.33 -6.13
CA LEU A 522 26.99 31.50 -6.83
C LEU A 522 26.07 30.78 -5.85
N TYR A 523 24.78 30.75 -6.19
CA TYR A 523 23.76 29.98 -5.49
C TYR A 523 22.94 29.20 -6.50
N THR A 524 22.63 27.96 -6.16
CA THR A 524 21.75 27.09 -6.94
C THR A 524 20.46 26.84 -6.20
N GLU A 525 19.37 26.80 -6.95
CA GLU A 525 18.04 26.49 -6.42
C GLU A 525 17.32 25.53 -7.38
N HIS A 526 16.53 24.64 -6.81
CA HIS A 526 15.68 23.70 -7.53
C HIS A 526 14.28 23.76 -6.94
N MET A 527 13.27 23.85 -7.78
CA MET A 527 11.87 23.97 -7.34
C MET A 527 10.94 23.24 -8.29
N GLY A 528 9.95 22.53 -7.75
CA GLY A 528 8.84 21.96 -8.48
C GLY A 528 7.55 22.75 -8.21
N GLU A 529 7.00 23.40 -9.22
CA GLU A 529 5.74 24.14 -9.14
C GLU A 529 4.61 23.32 -9.74
N TRP A 530 3.68 22.88 -8.90
CA TRP A 530 2.53 22.07 -9.27
C TRP A 530 1.31 22.93 -9.58
N ARG A 531 0.54 22.48 -10.57
CA ARG A 531 -0.78 23.02 -10.89
C ARG A 531 -1.73 21.88 -11.30
N PRO A 532 -3.00 21.90 -10.85
CA PRO A 532 -3.99 20.93 -11.31
C PRO A 532 -4.27 21.12 -12.81
N LEU A 533 -4.45 20.01 -13.52
CA LEU A 533 -4.95 20.02 -14.89
C LEU A 533 -6.45 19.73 -14.86
N VAL A 534 -7.25 20.69 -15.29
CA VAL A 534 -8.66 20.43 -15.58
C VAL A 534 -8.72 19.77 -16.94
N LEU A 535 -8.72 18.44 -16.96
CA LEU A 535 -9.06 17.71 -18.17
C LEU A 535 -10.53 18.02 -18.51
N ALA A 536 -10.82 18.26 -19.80
CA ALA A 536 -12.20 18.24 -20.25
C ALA A 536 -12.83 16.89 -19.83
N PRO A 537 -14.09 16.87 -19.37
CA PRO A 537 -14.72 15.61 -18.97
C PRO A 537 -14.59 14.62 -20.12
N GLU A 538 -14.07 13.43 -19.82
CA GLU A 538 -14.04 12.31 -20.77
C GLU A 538 -15.47 12.14 -21.29
N THR A 539 -15.69 12.41 -22.57
CA THR A 539 -16.98 12.19 -23.20
C THR A 539 -17.32 10.71 -23.00
N GLU A 540 -18.31 10.42 -22.16
CA GLU A 540 -18.99 9.14 -22.17
C GLU A 540 -19.21 8.75 -23.63
N HIS A 541 -18.72 7.58 -24.02
CA HIS A 541 -18.98 7.00 -25.32
C HIS A 541 -20.48 7.07 -25.57
N ALA A 542 -20.90 8.02 -26.42
CA ALA A 542 -22.27 8.12 -26.86
C ALA A 542 -22.65 6.76 -27.44
N GLN A 543 -23.66 6.14 -26.83
CA GLN A 543 -24.35 5.00 -27.41
C GLN A 543 -24.68 5.38 -28.85
N VAL A 544 -24.13 4.61 -29.79
CA VAL A 544 -24.54 4.66 -31.19
C VAL A 544 -25.98 4.18 -31.22
N ASP A 545 -26.93 5.11 -31.38
CA ASP A 545 -28.30 4.77 -31.70
C ASP A 545 -28.34 3.92 -32.98
N PRO A 546 -29.10 2.81 -33.01
CA PRO A 546 -29.25 2.03 -34.23
C PRO A 546 -30.00 2.85 -35.30
N PRO A 547 -29.67 2.67 -36.59
CA PRO A 547 -30.32 3.42 -37.65
C PRO A 547 -31.83 3.11 -37.69
N GLU A 548 -32.63 4.17 -37.75
CA GLU A 548 -34.08 4.11 -37.94
C GLU A 548 -34.43 3.24 -39.16
N GLY A 549 -35.21 2.18 -38.91
CA GLY A 549 -35.76 1.33 -39.95
C GLY A 549 -36.72 2.10 -40.84
N GLN A 550 -36.38 2.21 -42.13
CA GLN A 550 -37.32 2.60 -43.17
C GLN A 550 -38.44 1.55 -43.27
N GLY A 551 -39.67 1.99 -42.99
CA GLY A 551 -40.87 1.18 -43.11
C GLY A 551 -41.20 0.85 -44.56
N ASN A 552 -41.29 -0.44 -44.86
CA ASN A 552 -41.96 -0.94 -46.06
C ASN A 552 -43.48 -0.90 -45.85
N GLY A 553 -44.11 0.19 -46.29
CA GLY A 553 -45.55 0.24 -46.55
C GLY A 553 -45.82 -0.15 -47.99
N ALA A 554 -46.24 -1.40 -48.22
CA ALA A 554 -46.81 -1.83 -49.49
C ALA A 554 -48.32 -1.48 -49.48
N VAL A 555 -48.74 -0.62 -50.41
CA VAL A 555 -50.14 -0.43 -50.81
C VAL A 555 -50.22 -0.63 -52.33
N PHE A 556 -51.15 -1.47 -52.75
CA PHE A 556 -51.46 -1.85 -54.12
C PHE A 556 -52.03 -0.68 -54.96
N GLU A 557 -51.54 -0.56 -56.20
CA GLU A 557 -52.13 -0.16 -57.50
C GLU A 557 -53.22 0.95 -57.64
N PRO A 558 -53.43 1.52 -58.86
CA PRO A 558 -52.69 1.33 -60.13
C PRO A 558 -51.87 2.54 -60.61
#